data_AF-A0A7W1QVT5-F1
#
_entry.id   AF-A0A7W1QVT5-F1
#
_cell.length_a   1.000
_cell.length_b   1.000
_cell.length_c   1.000
_cell.angle_alpha   90.00
_cell.angle_beta   90.00
_cell.angle_gamma   90.00
#
_symmetry.space_group_name_H-M   'P 1'
#
loop_
_entity.id
_entity.type
_entity.pdbx_description
1 polymer ?
#
loop_
_entity_poly.entity_id
_entity_poly.type
_entity_poly.pdbx_seq_one_letter_code
_entity_poly.pdbx_strand_id
1 'polypeptide(L)'
;MKASNSTAITAPVSAELEPPETFAVNDTTSANWVVRKIIEARAYAKHVKEWADGELRRAEREEQCFLHAYGRQLEDWARAEIAKGRRKSVKLPAGTLGFRTDPPKLDVMDEMKLIAWCRTSLPTALRIETHIFKQHVKDHFTITGECPDGASISGGGQRFYVR
;
A
#
# COMPACT_ATOMS: atom_id res chain seq x y z
N MET A 1 -26.78 -7.31 -29.67
CA MET A 1 -25.41 -7.80 -29.40
C MET A 1 -24.43 -6.68 -29.76
N LYS A 2 -23.94 -5.91 -28.79
CA LYS A 2 -22.94 -4.86 -29.03
C LYS A 2 -21.60 -5.40 -28.53
N ALA A 3 -20.66 -5.58 -29.45
CA ALA A 3 -19.31 -6.01 -29.17
C ALA A 3 -18.62 -4.94 -28.30
N SER A 4 -18.25 -5.32 -27.08
CA SER A 4 -17.36 -4.53 -26.24
C SER A 4 -15.96 -4.56 -26.86
N ASN A 5 -15.57 -3.45 -27.48
CA ASN A 5 -14.20 -3.24 -27.92
C ASN A 5 -13.29 -3.24 -26.69
N SER A 6 -12.53 -4.33 -26.52
CA SER A 6 -11.39 -4.40 -25.63
C SER A 6 -10.28 -3.54 -26.24
N THR A 7 -10.23 -2.26 -25.87
CA THR A 7 -9.10 -1.40 -26.16
C THR A 7 -7.91 -1.87 -25.33
N ALA A 8 -7.16 -2.82 -25.88
CA ALA A 8 -5.83 -3.14 -25.40
C ALA A 8 -5.02 -1.84 -25.43
N ILE A 9 -4.54 -1.40 -24.26
CA ILE A 9 -3.56 -0.34 -24.16
C ILE A 9 -2.27 -0.94 -24.71
N THR A 10 -2.06 -0.80 -26.01
CA THR A 10 -0.72 -0.83 -26.58
C THR A 10 0.04 0.28 -25.87
N ALA A 11 0.89 -0.10 -24.91
CA ALA A 11 1.89 0.81 -24.38
C ALA A 11 2.60 1.43 -25.59
N PRO A 12 2.67 2.76 -25.74
CA PRO A 12 3.60 3.31 -26.70
C PRO A 12 4.97 2.81 -26.25
N VAL A 13 5.55 1.90 -27.02
CA VAL A 13 6.97 1.59 -26.93
C VAL A 13 7.65 2.91 -27.29
N SER A 14 7.93 3.72 -26.28
CA SER A 14 8.74 4.93 -26.41
C SER A 14 10.16 4.46 -26.70
N ALA A 15 10.45 4.25 -27.97
CA ALA A 15 11.75 3.81 -28.50
C ALA A 15 12.87 4.86 -28.34
N GLU A 16 12.74 5.80 -27.40
CA GLU A 16 13.67 6.91 -27.21
C GLU A 16 13.82 7.21 -25.72
N LEU A 17 14.15 6.18 -24.95
CA LEU A 17 14.49 6.26 -23.53
C LEU A 17 16.00 6.34 -23.29
N GLU A 18 16.81 6.16 -24.31
CA GLU A 18 18.26 6.23 -24.17
C GLU A 18 18.73 7.65 -24.51
N PRO A 19 19.32 8.38 -23.54
CA PRO A 19 20.10 9.55 -23.91
C PRO A 19 21.21 9.05 -24.86
N PRO A 20 21.58 9.82 -25.91
CA PRO A 20 22.67 9.40 -26.78
C PRO A 20 23.92 9.11 -25.94
N GLU A 21 24.76 8.16 -26.36
CA GLU A 21 25.91 7.65 -25.57
C GLU A 21 26.86 8.75 -25.04
N THR A 22 26.79 9.97 -25.58
CA THR A 22 27.61 11.12 -25.23
C THR A 22 26.85 12.31 -24.61
N PHE A 23 25.58 12.15 -24.21
CA PHE A 23 24.80 13.24 -23.64
C PHE A 23 25.36 13.72 -22.30
N ALA A 24 25.64 15.02 -22.19
CA ALA A 24 26.05 15.67 -20.96
C ALA A 24 25.29 17.00 -20.79
N VAL A 25 24.97 17.32 -19.54
CA VAL A 25 24.31 18.59 -19.16
C VAL A 25 25.39 19.67 -19.03
N ASN A 26 25.58 20.45 -20.09
CA ASN A 26 26.64 21.46 -20.17
C ASN A 26 26.09 22.89 -20.28
N ASP A 27 24.80 23.04 -20.56
CA ASP A 27 24.16 24.34 -20.77
C ASP A 27 22.70 24.33 -20.27
N THR A 28 22.07 25.50 -20.23
CA THR A 28 20.67 25.65 -19.81
C THR A 28 19.72 24.83 -20.69
N THR A 29 20.03 24.67 -21.98
CA THR A 29 19.20 23.93 -22.93
C THR A 29 19.17 22.44 -22.61
N SER A 30 20.34 21.82 -22.44
CA SER A 30 20.48 20.41 -22.06
C SER A 30 19.93 20.14 -20.67
N ALA A 31 20.13 21.06 -19.71
CA ALA A 31 19.52 20.95 -18.38
C ALA A 31 17.98 20.98 -18.44
N ASN A 32 17.42 21.92 -19.21
CA ASN A 32 15.97 22.04 -19.39
C ASN A 32 15.38 20.80 -20.07
N TRP A 33 16.09 20.21 -21.04
CA TRP A 33 15.67 18.95 -21.67
C TRP A 33 15.56 17.81 -20.65
N VAL A 34 16.57 17.64 -19.78
CA VAL A 34 16.55 16.61 -18.72
C VAL A 34 15.41 16.86 -17.73
N VAL A 35 15.22 18.10 -17.28
CA VAL A 35 14.12 18.46 -16.38
C VAL A 35 12.76 18.13 -17.00
N ARG A 36 12.57 18.47 -18.29
CA ARG A 36 11.34 18.12 -19.02
C ARG A 36 11.13 16.61 -19.06
N LYS A 37 12.16 15.82 -19.34
CA LYS A 37 12.07 14.35 -19.35
C LYS A 37 11.71 13.77 -17.98
N ILE A 38 12.27 14.32 -16.91
CA ILE A 38 11.92 13.92 -15.54
C ILE A 38 10.44 14.23 -15.24
N ILE A 39 9.96 15.41 -15.61
CA ILE A 39 8.56 15.81 -15.40
C ILE A 39 7.60 14.94 -16.23
N GLU A 40 7.93 14.68 -17.50
CA GLU A 40 7.17 13.77 -18.38
C GLU A 40 7.07 12.37 -17.76
N ALA A 41 8.19 11.81 -17.28
CA ALA A 41 8.23 10.51 -16.64
C ALA A 41 7.38 10.46 -15.36
N ARG A 42 7.42 11.52 -14.53
CA ARG A 42 6.59 11.63 -13.33
C ARG A 42 5.09 11.70 -13.66
N ALA A 43 4.73 12.48 -14.68
CA ALA A 43 3.35 12.60 -15.13
C ALA A 43 2.84 11.26 -15.66
N TYR A 44 3.65 10.54 -16.43
CA TYR A 44 3.33 9.21 -16.92
C TYR A 44 3.15 8.20 -15.77
N ALA A 45 4.08 8.16 -14.81
CA ALA A 45 3.97 7.29 -13.64
C ALA A 45 2.69 7.56 -12.83
N LYS A 46 2.33 8.84 -12.64
CA LYS A 46 1.07 9.24 -12.00
C LYS A 46 -0.13 8.75 -12.80
N HIS A 47 -0.15 8.95 -14.11
CA HIS A 47 -1.23 8.51 -14.98
C HIS A 47 -1.43 6.99 -14.95
N VAL A 48 -0.34 6.22 -15.09
CA VAL A 48 -0.37 4.75 -15.02
C VAL A 48 -0.92 4.29 -13.67
N LYS A 49 -0.49 4.93 -12.58
CA LYS A 49 -0.99 4.61 -11.25
C LYS A 49 -2.49 4.89 -11.13
N GLU A 50 -2.94 6.06 -11.55
CA GLU A 50 -4.36 6.43 -11.49
C GLU A 50 -5.24 5.48 -12.32
N TRP A 51 -4.76 5.09 -13.50
CA TRP A 51 -5.42 4.11 -14.35
C TRP A 51 -5.47 2.73 -13.68
N ALA A 52 -4.33 2.23 -13.19
CA ALA A 52 -4.25 0.93 -12.52
C ALA A 52 -5.13 0.86 -11.26
N ASP A 53 -5.11 1.91 -10.43
CA ASP A 53 -5.97 2.03 -9.26
C ASP A 53 -7.46 2.05 -9.65
N GLY A 54 -7.79 2.64 -10.82
CA GLY A 54 -9.13 2.64 -11.38
C GLY A 54 -9.61 1.24 -11.78
N GLU A 55 -8.77 0.51 -12.49
CA GLU A 55 -9.09 -0.84 -12.95
C GLU A 55 -9.14 -1.84 -11.79
N LEU A 56 -8.25 -1.70 -10.80
CA LEU A 56 -8.30 -2.48 -9.56
C LEU A 56 -9.64 -2.28 -8.84
N ARG A 57 -10.05 -1.02 -8.63
CA ARG A 57 -11.35 -0.71 -8.02
C ARG A 57 -12.53 -1.26 -8.81
N ARG A 58 -12.40 -1.37 -10.14
CA ARG A 58 -13.45 -1.97 -10.98
C ARG A 58 -13.54 -3.48 -10.75
N ALA A 59 -12.41 -4.19 -10.77
CA ALA A 59 -12.34 -5.62 -10.51
C ALA A 59 -12.85 -5.97 -9.09
N GLU A 60 -12.43 -5.21 -8.08
CA GLU A 60 -12.90 -5.39 -6.69
C GLU A 60 -14.42 -5.20 -6.57
N ARG A 61 -14.99 -4.19 -7.25
CA ARG A 61 -16.44 -3.97 -7.27
C ARG A 61 -17.18 -5.10 -7.96
N GLU A 62 -16.65 -5.63 -9.05
CA GLU A 62 -17.25 -6.75 -9.75
C GLU A 62 -17.30 -8.01 -8.86
N GLU A 63 -16.19 -8.33 -8.20
CA GLU A 63 -16.15 -9.41 -7.20
C GLU A 63 -17.19 -9.19 -6.09
N GLN A 64 -17.21 -7.99 -5.51
CA GLN A 64 -18.17 -7.63 -4.46
C GLN A 64 -19.62 -7.73 -4.94
N CYS A 65 -19.92 -7.34 -6.18
CA CYS A 65 -21.25 -7.49 -6.76
C CYS A 65 -21.68 -8.96 -6.84
N PHE A 66 -20.79 -9.85 -7.31
CA PHE A 66 -21.09 -11.29 -7.36
C PHE A 66 -21.27 -11.89 -5.96
N LEU A 67 -20.40 -11.52 -5.01
CA LEU A 67 -20.53 -11.96 -3.62
C LEU A 67 -21.80 -11.43 -2.95
N HIS A 68 -22.20 -10.19 -3.24
CA HIS A 68 -23.44 -9.62 -2.71
C HIS A 68 -24.67 -10.31 -3.31
N ALA A 69 -24.69 -10.52 -4.63
CA ALA A 69 -25.83 -11.12 -5.32
C ALA A 69 -25.98 -12.63 -5.05
N TYR A 70 -24.87 -13.37 -4.99
CA TYR A 70 -24.87 -14.84 -4.95
C TYR A 70 -24.14 -15.44 -3.76
N GLY A 71 -23.47 -14.66 -2.93
CA GLY A 71 -22.66 -15.17 -1.81
C GLY A 71 -23.47 -16.03 -0.85
N ARG A 72 -24.70 -15.59 -0.50
CA ARG A 72 -25.57 -16.39 0.37
C ARG A 72 -25.99 -17.73 -0.26
N GLN A 73 -26.31 -17.73 -1.55
CA GLN A 73 -26.68 -18.94 -2.28
C GLN A 73 -25.50 -19.91 -2.39
N LEU A 74 -24.30 -19.39 -2.67
CA LEU A 74 -23.06 -20.16 -2.68
C LEU A 74 -22.74 -20.74 -1.30
N GLU A 75 -22.96 -19.96 -0.24
CA GLU A 75 -22.77 -20.41 1.14
C GLU A 75 -23.71 -21.57 1.48
N ASP A 76 -25.01 -21.41 1.23
CA ASP A 76 -26.02 -22.42 1.52
C ASP A 76 -25.78 -23.70 0.72
N TRP A 77 -25.43 -23.58 -0.56
CA TRP A 77 -25.04 -24.72 -1.40
C TRP A 77 -23.78 -25.41 -0.88
N ALA A 78 -22.73 -24.65 -0.52
CA ALA A 78 -21.50 -25.20 0.00
C ALA A 78 -21.72 -25.92 1.34
N ARG A 79 -22.59 -25.41 2.22
CA ARG A 79 -22.99 -26.08 3.47
C ARG A 79 -23.69 -27.40 3.18
N ALA A 80 -24.64 -27.40 2.23
CA ALA A 80 -25.37 -28.61 1.85
C ALA A 80 -24.44 -29.68 1.27
N GLU A 81 -23.47 -29.33 0.42
CA GLU A 81 -22.53 -30.30 -0.13
C GLU A 81 -21.50 -30.80 0.87
N ILE A 82 -21.01 -29.93 1.75
CA ILE A 82 -20.12 -30.35 2.84
C ILE A 82 -20.84 -31.31 3.79
N ALA A 83 -22.13 -31.10 4.05
CA ALA A 83 -22.93 -31.99 4.89
C ALA A 83 -23.12 -33.39 4.27
N LYS A 84 -23.13 -33.53 2.94
CA LYS A 84 -23.19 -34.84 2.25
C LYS A 84 -21.88 -35.61 2.34
N GLY A 85 -20.76 -34.92 2.59
CA GLY A 85 -19.43 -35.51 2.63
C GLY A 85 -18.76 -35.44 4.00
N ARG A 86 -17.53 -35.97 4.08
CA ARG A 86 -16.63 -35.80 5.23
C ARG A 86 -15.62 -34.64 5.04
N ARG A 87 -15.74 -33.86 3.96
CA ARG A 87 -14.73 -32.86 3.56
C ARG A 87 -15.17 -31.46 4.01
N LYS A 88 -14.23 -30.65 4.49
CA LYS A 88 -14.47 -29.25 4.93
C LYS A 88 -14.51 -28.23 3.78
N SER A 89 -14.30 -28.68 2.54
CA SER A 89 -14.21 -27.84 1.34
C SER A 89 -14.69 -28.57 0.10
N VAL A 90 -15.28 -27.84 -0.84
CA VAL A 90 -15.73 -28.31 -2.15
C VAL A 90 -14.81 -27.75 -3.24
N LYS A 91 -14.18 -28.62 -4.02
CA LYS A 91 -13.35 -28.24 -5.17
C LYS A 91 -14.21 -28.14 -6.42
N LEU A 92 -14.16 -27.00 -7.09
CA LEU A 92 -14.77 -26.73 -8.38
C LEU A 92 -13.66 -26.56 -9.43
N PRO A 93 -13.94 -26.75 -10.74
CA PRO A 93 -12.95 -26.52 -11.78
C PRO A 93 -12.36 -25.09 -11.79
N ALA A 94 -13.18 -24.10 -11.40
CA ALA A 94 -12.79 -22.69 -11.36
C ALA A 94 -12.21 -22.23 -10.01
N GLY A 95 -12.27 -23.05 -8.95
CA GLY A 95 -11.87 -22.60 -7.62
C GLY A 95 -12.24 -23.56 -6.49
N THR A 96 -12.16 -23.09 -5.24
CA THR A 96 -12.50 -23.91 -4.07
C THR A 96 -13.36 -23.12 -3.11
N LEU A 97 -14.45 -23.72 -2.64
CA LEU A 97 -15.29 -23.19 -1.57
C LEU A 97 -14.98 -23.94 -0.28
N GLY A 98 -14.88 -23.25 0.84
CA GLY A 98 -14.63 -23.87 2.13
C GLY A 98 -14.87 -22.92 3.27
N PHE A 99 -15.24 -23.48 4.42
CA PHE A 99 -15.41 -22.71 5.64
C PHE A 99 -14.10 -22.75 6.43
N ARG A 100 -13.60 -21.57 6.79
CA ARG A 100 -12.51 -21.42 7.76
C ARG A 100 -13.09 -20.89 9.06
N THR A 101 -12.59 -21.41 10.16
CA THR A 101 -12.87 -20.86 11.48
C THR A 101 -11.87 -19.74 11.71
N ASP A 102 -12.34 -18.50 11.71
CA ASP A 102 -11.51 -17.38 12.13
C ASP A 102 -11.36 -17.39 13.65
N PRO A 103 -10.17 -17.06 14.20
CA PRO A 103 -9.99 -16.95 15.63
C PRO A 103 -10.88 -15.84 16.18
N PRO A 104 -11.39 -15.97 17.42
CA PRO A 104 -12.19 -14.93 18.04
C PRO A 104 -11.38 -13.63 18.11
N LYS A 105 -11.84 -12.61 17.39
CA LYS A 105 -11.32 -11.26 17.50
C LYS A 105 -11.96 -10.58 18.70
N LEU A 106 -11.13 -9.97 19.54
CA LEU A 106 -11.60 -9.14 20.64
C LEU A 106 -11.90 -7.75 20.09
N ASP A 107 -13.18 -7.42 19.93
CA ASP A 107 -13.59 -6.06 19.57
C ASP A 107 -13.54 -5.18 20.82
N VAL A 108 -12.61 -4.22 20.81
CA VAL A 108 -12.42 -3.26 21.90
C VAL A 108 -13.42 -2.12 21.72
N MET A 109 -14.52 -2.17 22.47
CA MET A 109 -15.55 -1.11 22.41
C MET A 109 -15.14 0.17 23.15
N ASP A 110 -14.35 0.05 24.21
CA ASP A 110 -13.91 1.18 25.04
C ASP A 110 -12.44 0.96 25.46
N GLU A 111 -11.55 1.59 24.71
CA GLU A 111 -10.10 1.47 24.88
C GLU A 111 -9.64 2.01 26.23
N MET A 112 -10.27 3.06 26.77
CA MET A 112 -9.88 3.65 28.06
C MET A 112 -10.18 2.71 29.22
N LYS A 113 -11.36 2.08 29.23
CA LYS A 113 -11.69 1.07 30.25
C LYS A 113 -10.83 -0.17 30.12
N LEU A 114 -10.52 -0.58 28.88
CA LEU A 114 -9.65 -1.71 28.64
C LEU A 114 -8.22 -1.43 29.14
N ILE A 115 -7.67 -0.24 28.90
CA ILE A 115 -6.35 0.15 29.41
C ILE A 115 -6.33 0.16 30.94
N ALA A 116 -7.37 0.69 31.59
CA ALA A 116 -7.47 0.70 33.05
C ALA A 116 -7.54 -0.73 33.64
N TRP A 117 -8.29 -1.62 32.99
CA TRP A 117 -8.35 -3.03 33.36
C TRP A 117 -7.02 -3.76 33.09
N CYS A 118 -6.38 -3.52 31.95
CA CYS A 118 -5.08 -4.09 31.60
C CYS A 118 -3.98 -3.65 32.59
N ARG A 119 -4.00 -2.40 33.06
CA ARG A 119 -3.07 -1.94 34.11
C ARG A 119 -3.21 -2.72 35.42
N THR A 120 -4.42 -3.18 35.73
CA THR A 120 -4.73 -3.86 37.01
C THR A 120 -4.56 -5.37 36.92
N SER A 121 -4.97 -5.98 35.80
CA SER A 121 -5.10 -7.43 35.67
C SER A 121 -4.01 -8.07 34.81
N LEU A 122 -3.47 -7.36 33.81
CA LEU A 122 -2.51 -7.89 32.82
C LEU A 122 -1.53 -6.79 32.33
N PRO A 123 -0.58 -6.35 33.16
CA PRO A 123 0.36 -5.29 32.78
C PRO A 123 1.25 -5.69 31.60
N THR A 124 1.45 -6.99 31.35
CA THR A 124 2.22 -7.53 30.20
C THR A 124 1.56 -7.25 28.84
N ALA A 125 0.26 -6.96 28.80
CA ALA A 125 -0.47 -6.65 27.56
C ALA A 125 -0.26 -5.20 27.08
N LEU A 126 0.34 -4.34 27.90
CA LEU A 126 0.58 -2.94 27.59
C LEU A 126 1.97 -2.76 26.98
N ARG A 127 2.01 -2.49 25.68
CA ARG A 127 3.23 -2.07 24.98
C ARG A 127 3.42 -0.57 25.17
N ILE A 128 4.35 -0.19 26.05
CA ILE A 128 4.74 1.21 26.24
C ILE A 128 5.78 1.56 25.17
N GLU A 129 5.39 2.32 24.17
CA GLU A 129 6.32 2.81 23.16
C GLU A 129 6.99 4.10 23.62
N THR A 130 8.27 4.02 23.98
CA THR A 130 9.08 5.18 24.32
C THR A 130 9.54 5.86 23.03
N HIS A 131 8.83 6.93 22.63
CA HIS A 131 9.20 7.75 21.47
C HIS A 131 10.15 8.87 21.90
N ILE A 132 11.33 8.91 21.28
CA ILE A 132 12.26 10.02 21.44
C ILE A 132 11.80 11.16 20.53
N PHE A 133 11.42 12.28 21.14
CA PHE A 133 11.12 13.51 20.40
C PHE A 133 12.41 14.13 19.87
N LYS A 134 12.78 13.75 18.64
CA LYS A 134 13.97 14.24 17.93
C LYS A 134 14.02 15.77 17.81
N GLN A 135 12.88 16.45 17.89
CA GLN A 135 12.82 17.91 17.88
C GLN A 135 13.47 18.51 19.14
N HIS A 136 13.11 18.03 20.33
CA HIS A 136 13.70 18.50 21.59
C HIS A 136 15.19 18.19 21.68
N VAL A 137 15.64 17.06 21.11
CA VAL A 137 17.07 16.72 21.02
C VAL A 137 17.82 17.69 20.08
N LYS A 138 17.20 18.11 18.97
CA LYS A 138 17.77 19.12 18.05
C LYS A 138 17.79 20.53 18.65
N ASP A 139 16.73 20.88 19.37
CA ASP A 139 16.63 22.17 20.05
C ASP A 139 17.66 22.25 21.18
N HIS A 140 17.84 21.18 21.96
CA HIS A 140 18.90 21.06 22.96
C HIS A 140 20.29 21.20 22.31
N PHE A 141 20.55 20.47 21.22
CA PHE A 141 21.81 20.57 20.48
C PHE A 141 22.14 21.99 20.00
N THR A 142 21.13 22.77 19.60
CA THR A 142 21.31 24.14 19.11
C THR A 142 21.61 25.13 20.25
N ILE A 143 21.16 24.82 21.47
CA ILE A 143 21.29 25.69 22.65
C ILE A 143 22.52 25.34 23.49
N THR A 144 22.79 24.06 23.75
CA THR A 144 23.86 23.60 24.66
C THR A 144 25.11 23.11 23.93
N GLY A 145 25.04 22.82 22.63
CA GLY A 145 26.19 22.36 21.83
C GLY A 145 26.70 20.95 22.17
N GLU A 146 26.13 20.29 23.18
CA GLU A 146 26.47 18.92 23.53
C GLU A 146 25.61 17.93 22.72
N CYS A 147 26.28 17.07 21.97
CA CYS A 147 25.67 15.95 21.29
C CYS A 147 25.48 14.79 22.29
N PRO A 148 24.24 14.37 22.60
CA PRO A 148 24.01 13.27 23.54
C PRO A 148 24.62 11.97 23.01
N ASP A 149 25.14 11.15 23.92
CA ASP A 149 25.78 9.88 23.59
C ASP A 149 24.79 8.94 22.87
N GLY A 150 25.21 8.41 21.71
CA GLY A 150 24.36 7.62 20.79
C GLY A 150 23.75 8.37 19.60
N ALA A 151 23.98 9.68 19.43
CA ALA A 151 23.56 10.43 18.25
C ALA A 151 24.75 10.74 17.32
N SER A 152 24.75 10.21 16.09
CA SER A 152 25.65 10.66 15.03
C SER A 152 24.95 11.70 14.16
N ILE A 153 25.51 12.90 14.07
CA ILE A 153 25.03 13.92 13.13
C ILE A 153 25.63 13.62 11.76
N SER A 154 24.86 12.95 10.92
CA SER A 154 25.15 12.81 9.50
C SER A 154 24.17 13.70 8.72
N GLY A 155 24.68 14.82 8.20
CA GLY A 155 23.88 15.76 7.41
C GLY A 155 24.27 17.23 7.60
N GLY A 156 23.84 18.05 6.64
CA GLY A 156 24.24 19.46 6.48
C GLY A 156 24.48 19.86 5.01
N GLY A 157 24.48 18.87 4.11
CA GLY A 157 24.62 19.10 2.66
C GLY A 157 23.36 19.65 2.00
N GLN A 158 23.56 20.32 0.86
CA GLN A 158 22.47 20.74 -0.02
C GLN A 158 21.79 19.52 -0.64
N ARG A 159 20.46 19.49 -0.66
CA ARG A 159 19.69 18.49 -1.41
C ARG A 159 19.32 19.04 -2.78
N PHE A 160 19.79 18.39 -3.83
CA PHE A 160 19.31 18.63 -5.19
C PHE A 160 17.86 18.16 -5.32
N TYR A 161 17.01 18.99 -5.92
CA TYR A 161 15.62 18.63 -6.20
C TYR A 161 15.23 19.13 -7.59
N VAL A 162 14.42 18.34 -8.27
CA VAL A 162 13.67 18.75 -9.47
C VAL A 162 12.21 18.73 -9.05
N ARG A 163 11.49 19.83 -9.23
CA ARG A 163 10.06 19.93 -8.87
C ARG A 163 9.20 19.77 -10.11
#